data_AF-A0A3N2H7J0-F1
#
_entry.id   AF-A0A3N2H7J0-F1
#
_cell.length_a   1.000
_cell.length_b   1.000
_cell.length_c   1.000
_cell.angle_alpha   90.00
_cell.angle_beta   90.00
_cell.angle_gamma   90.00
#
_symmetry.space_group_name_H-M   'P 1'
#
loop_
_entity.id
_entity.type
_entity.pdbx_description
1 polymer ?
#
loop_
_entity_poly.entity_id
_entity_poly.type
_entity_poly.pdbx_seq_one_letter_code
_entity_poly.pdbx_strand_id
1 'polypeptide(L)'
;MPGTDDPDEAQPVAGLRETLSQLRLRELLREVQDRIEQLVQSRDQMDGLLEAMLAVAGGLELDATLRRIVHAAINLVDCRYGALGVLNQDREGLAEFVYEGIGEKTRREIGDLPTGHGLLGLLIQQPKPIRLDDISQHAASSGFPAHHPPMKTFLGVPVRVRNEVFGNLYLTEKRNGQPFTEDDEVVVQALAAAAGIAVENARLYEEAQLRQRWQEATSEIRAELLAAADPIDVLYLIANRALALAGADYAFIAQPEDPDAPPADVTHLTVTVSAGLDSDPLVGREIPIEGSSCGAAYTDAQPRRVENLAYDLTHEFGPALVLPLRASRDHVSGVLVTLRKAGQDPFDGTQLPLAAAFADQAALALQLAEDQRSINELKVVSDRDRIARDLHDHVIQRLFAHGLALQSTHMRSRNPEIQRRLADMIDDVQSIVAEIRTAIFDLHGGLQGTTQLRKRLNEIIAEVTGDTGLRTTVRMSGPIGVVGSDLAEHAEAVLREALSNAVRHARATTLTITVSVDDDLVIDVVDNGTGIPGKVARSGLHNLAERATQAGGTCSVTALEGGGTRLTWSAPVT
;
A
#
# COMPACT_ATOMS: atom_id res chain seq x y z
N MET A 1 40.87 6.03 -131.32
CA MET A 1 40.37 7.41 -131.17
C MET A 1 38.90 7.41 -131.55
N PRO A 2 37.95 7.96 -130.77
CA PRO A 2 37.99 8.45 -129.38
C PRO A 2 37.00 7.69 -128.45
N GLY A 3 37.01 7.98 -127.14
CA GLY A 3 36.25 7.28 -126.09
C GLY A 3 35.14 8.10 -125.40
N THR A 4 34.75 7.67 -124.20
CA THR A 4 34.14 8.46 -123.09
C THR A 4 33.97 7.54 -121.87
N ASP A 5 34.47 8.01 -120.72
CA ASP A 5 34.24 7.51 -119.36
C ASP A 5 32.75 7.54 -118.96
N ASP A 6 32.30 6.59 -118.13
CA ASP A 6 31.73 6.90 -116.80
C ASP A 6 31.74 5.64 -115.88
N PRO A 7 31.89 5.79 -114.55
CA PRO A 7 32.27 4.74 -113.62
C PRO A 7 31.07 4.22 -112.81
N ASP A 8 31.09 2.94 -112.39
CA ASP A 8 30.73 2.57 -111.01
C ASP A 8 30.97 1.07 -110.78
N GLU A 9 32.11 0.74 -110.19
CA GLU A 9 32.41 -0.61 -109.71
C GLU A 9 32.99 -0.52 -108.29
N ALA A 10 32.17 -0.08 -107.33
CA ALA A 10 32.50 -0.20 -105.91
C ALA A 10 31.26 -0.06 -105.00
N GLN A 11 30.61 -1.17 -104.62
CA GLN A 11 29.82 -1.24 -103.37
C GLN A 11 29.35 -2.67 -103.04
N PRO A 12 30.09 -3.39 -102.17
CA PRO A 12 29.42 -4.15 -101.11
C PRO A 12 29.94 -3.87 -99.68
N VAL A 13 31.00 -3.07 -99.50
CA VAL A 13 31.70 -2.93 -98.19
C VAL A 13 31.18 -1.74 -97.35
N ALA A 14 30.55 -0.73 -97.97
CA ALA A 14 30.01 0.44 -97.26
C ALA A 14 28.76 0.10 -96.42
N GLY A 15 27.85 -0.72 -96.95
CA GLY A 15 26.63 -1.13 -96.23
C GLY A 15 26.91 -1.96 -94.98
N LEU A 16 27.98 -2.76 -94.96
CA LEU A 16 28.29 -3.62 -93.80
C LEU A 16 28.78 -2.80 -92.59
N ARG A 17 29.59 -1.76 -92.81
CA ARG A 17 30.06 -0.85 -91.74
C ARG A 17 28.93 -0.01 -91.16
N GLU A 18 28.00 0.43 -92.00
CA GLU A 18 26.84 1.19 -91.57
C GLU A 18 25.85 0.31 -90.79
N THR A 19 25.66 -0.95 -91.22
CA THR A 19 24.84 -1.93 -90.49
C THR A 19 25.45 -2.31 -89.14
N LEU A 20 26.78 -2.50 -89.06
CA LEU A 20 27.50 -2.76 -87.80
C LEU A 20 27.47 -1.56 -86.85
N SER A 21 27.57 -0.33 -87.39
CA SER A 21 27.38 0.92 -86.65
C SER A 21 25.97 1.03 -86.06
N GLN A 22 24.93 0.74 -86.85
CA GLN A 22 23.54 0.77 -86.40
C GLN A 22 23.23 -0.32 -85.36
N LEU A 23 23.80 -1.51 -85.50
CA LEU A 23 23.67 -2.58 -84.51
C LEU A 23 24.34 -2.20 -83.19
N ARG A 24 25.54 -1.62 -83.23
CA ARG A 24 26.27 -1.16 -82.04
C ARG A 24 25.61 0.03 -81.35
N LEU A 25 24.99 0.93 -82.12
CA LEU A 25 24.20 2.03 -81.58
C LEU A 25 22.91 1.51 -80.91
N ARG A 26 22.25 0.49 -81.48
CA ARG A 26 21.08 -0.15 -80.86
C ARG A 26 21.43 -0.89 -79.57
N GLU A 27 22.57 -1.58 -79.52
CA GLU A 27 23.07 -2.19 -78.27
C GLU A 27 23.35 -1.13 -77.20
N LEU A 28 24.05 -0.04 -77.55
CA LEU A 28 24.34 1.04 -76.60
C LEU A 28 23.06 1.75 -76.11
N LEU A 29 22.08 1.98 -76.99
CA LEU A 29 20.80 2.58 -76.60
C LEU A 29 20.00 1.66 -75.68
N ARG A 30 20.07 0.34 -75.90
CA ARG A 30 19.44 -0.65 -75.03
C ARG A 30 20.13 -0.72 -73.67
N GLU A 31 21.46 -0.74 -73.65
CA GLU A 31 22.24 -0.72 -72.41
C GLU A 31 21.98 0.55 -71.58
N VAL A 32 21.85 1.71 -72.24
CA VAL A 32 21.48 2.97 -71.59
C VAL A 32 20.04 2.93 -71.07
N GLN A 33 19.08 2.37 -71.84
CA GLN A 33 17.71 2.18 -71.38
C GLN A 33 17.65 1.28 -70.15
N ASP A 34 18.32 0.13 -70.19
CA ASP A 34 18.39 -0.81 -69.07
C ASP A 34 19.01 -0.14 -67.83
N ARG A 35 20.04 0.70 -68.02
CA ARG A 35 20.67 1.47 -66.93
C ARG A 35 19.73 2.53 -66.33
N ILE A 36 18.96 3.21 -67.18
CA ILE A 36 17.97 4.21 -66.73
C ILE A 36 16.84 3.53 -65.97
N GLU A 37 16.33 2.40 -66.45
CA GLU A 37 15.31 1.60 -65.75
C GLU A 37 15.82 1.13 -64.39
N GLN A 38 17.05 0.62 -64.30
CA GLN A 38 17.68 0.26 -63.02
C GLN A 38 17.80 1.45 -62.06
N LEU A 39 18.19 2.63 -62.56
CA LEU A 39 18.31 3.84 -61.73
C LEU A 39 16.96 4.33 -61.23
N VAL A 40 15.92 4.29 -62.07
CA VAL A 40 14.55 4.64 -61.68
C VAL A 40 14.05 3.66 -60.62
N GLN A 41 14.21 2.36 -60.83
CA GLN A 41 13.78 1.34 -59.89
C GLN A 41 14.52 1.44 -58.54
N SER A 42 15.82 1.71 -58.56
CA SER A 42 16.61 1.93 -57.35
C SER A 42 16.15 3.18 -56.59
N ARG A 43 15.83 4.27 -57.31
CA ARG A 43 15.28 5.48 -56.71
C ARG A 43 13.91 5.23 -56.09
N ASP A 44 13.00 4.59 -56.81
CA ASP A 44 11.65 4.29 -56.32
C ASP A 44 11.72 3.39 -55.07
N GLN A 45 12.65 2.43 -55.03
CA GLN A 45 12.94 1.63 -53.84
C GLN A 45 13.47 2.47 -52.67
N MET A 46 14.38 3.42 -52.91
CA MET A 46 14.88 4.31 -51.87
C MET A 46 13.78 5.22 -51.32
N ASP A 47 12.97 5.80 -52.20
CA ASP A 47 11.84 6.66 -51.82
C ASP A 47 10.81 5.84 -51.00
N GLY A 48 10.48 4.63 -51.43
CA GLY A 48 9.61 3.70 -50.69
C GLY A 48 10.19 3.26 -49.35
N LEU A 49 11.49 3.01 -49.26
CA LEU A 49 12.16 2.67 -48.00
C LEU A 49 12.15 3.85 -47.01
N LEU A 50 12.40 5.07 -47.49
CA LEU A 50 12.31 6.28 -46.66
C LEU A 50 10.90 6.50 -46.13
N GLU A 51 9.88 6.34 -46.98
CA GLU A 51 8.48 6.42 -46.58
C GLU A 51 8.11 5.34 -45.54
N ALA A 52 8.55 4.10 -45.77
CA ALA A 52 8.35 3.00 -44.82
C ALA A 52 9.04 3.26 -43.47
N MET A 53 10.28 3.74 -43.47
CA MET A 53 11.00 4.11 -42.25
C MET A 53 10.31 5.23 -41.47
N LEU A 54 9.82 6.27 -42.17
CA LEU A 54 9.07 7.37 -41.55
C LEU A 54 7.73 6.90 -40.96
N ALA A 55 7.02 6.03 -41.68
CA ALA A 55 5.75 5.45 -41.22
C ALA A 55 5.94 4.62 -39.95
N VAL A 56 7.02 3.84 -39.87
CA VAL A 56 7.36 3.01 -38.71
C VAL A 56 7.79 3.86 -37.50
N ALA A 57 8.52 4.95 -37.72
CA ALA A 57 8.98 5.83 -36.64
C ALA A 57 7.88 6.71 -36.01
N GLY A 58 6.70 6.82 -36.65
CA GLY A 58 5.69 7.83 -36.31
C GLY A 58 4.79 7.53 -35.10
N GLY A 59 4.93 6.39 -34.42
CA GLY A 59 4.04 6.07 -33.29
C GLY A 59 4.74 5.48 -32.08
N LEU A 60 4.09 5.69 -30.93
CA LEU A 60 4.66 5.43 -29.60
C LEU A 60 3.98 4.26 -28.87
N GLU A 61 2.86 3.75 -29.40
CA GLU A 61 2.20 2.54 -28.88
C GLU A 61 2.76 1.30 -29.58
N LEU A 62 3.14 0.29 -28.80
CA LEU A 62 3.82 -0.91 -29.29
C LEU A 62 2.96 -1.67 -30.31
N ASP A 63 1.74 -2.06 -29.94
CA ASP A 63 0.80 -2.80 -30.81
C ASP A 63 0.58 -2.12 -32.17
N ALA A 64 0.40 -0.79 -32.14
CA ALA A 64 0.20 -0.01 -33.35
C ALA A 64 1.47 0.05 -34.19
N THR A 65 2.65 0.10 -33.55
CA THR A 65 3.96 0.09 -34.21
C THR A 65 4.22 -1.25 -34.89
N LEU A 66 3.94 -2.37 -34.23
CA LEU A 66 4.09 -3.71 -34.80
C LEU A 66 3.23 -3.88 -36.06
N ARG A 67 1.96 -3.44 -36.04
CA ARG A 67 1.08 -3.46 -37.23
C ARG A 67 1.60 -2.57 -38.34
N ARG A 68 2.07 -1.35 -38.04
CA ARG A 68 2.68 -0.45 -39.03
C ARG A 68 3.91 -1.05 -39.68
N ILE A 69 4.76 -1.77 -38.93
CA ILE A 69 5.94 -2.45 -39.46
C ILE A 69 5.53 -3.50 -40.50
N VAL A 70 4.56 -4.35 -40.16
CA VAL A 70 4.05 -5.38 -41.09
C VAL A 70 3.46 -4.73 -42.35
N HIS A 71 2.63 -3.70 -42.18
CA HIS A 71 2.01 -3.00 -43.30
C HIS A 71 3.04 -2.33 -44.22
N ALA A 72 4.02 -1.63 -43.64
CA ALA A 72 5.09 -0.98 -44.39
C ALA A 72 5.93 -2.01 -45.16
N ALA A 73 6.24 -3.15 -44.54
CA ALA A 73 6.99 -4.23 -45.20
C ALA A 73 6.20 -4.85 -46.37
N ILE A 74 4.88 -5.04 -46.21
CA ILE A 74 4.02 -5.55 -47.29
C ILE A 74 4.06 -4.65 -48.52
N ASN A 75 3.92 -3.33 -48.31
CA ASN A 75 3.91 -2.35 -49.38
C ASN A 75 5.30 -2.18 -50.03
N LEU A 76 6.37 -2.26 -49.23
CA LEU A 76 7.74 -2.04 -49.69
C LEU A 76 8.21 -3.06 -50.73
N VAL A 77 7.82 -4.33 -50.57
CA VAL A 77 8.19 -5.42 -51.50
C VAL A 77 7.02 -5.98 -52.29
N ASP A 78 5.86 -5.30 -52.24
CA ASP A 78 4.64 -5.64 -52.97
C ASP A 78 4.22 -7.12 -52.80
N CYS A 79 4.08 -7.56 -51.54
CA CYS A 79 3.66 -8.93 -51.22
C CYS A 79 2.19 -9.00 -50.76
N ARG A 80 1.67 -10.22 -50.64
CA ARG A 80 0.25 -10.44 -50.29
C ARG A 80 0.04 -10.62 -48.80
N TYR A 81 1.00 -11.23 -48.11
CA TYR A 81 0.89 -11.51 -46.68
C TYR A 81 2.18 -11.13 -45.97
N GLY A 82 2.01 -10.56 -44.78
CA GLY A 82 3.11 -10.22 -43.89
C GLY A 82 2.77 -10.60 -42.46
N ALA A 83 3.79 -10.92 -41.68
CA ALA A 83 3.66 -11.15 -40.25
C ALA A 83 4.92 -10.75 -39.50
N LEU A 84 4.76 -10.44 -38.22
CA LEU A 84 5.83 -10.17 -37.27
C LEU A 84 5.58 -11.01 -36.02
N GLY A 85 6.49 -11.95 -35.77
CA GLY A 85 6.49 -12.75 -34.55
C GLY A 85 7.38 -12.10 -33.49
N VAL A 86 6.84 -11.82 -32.31
CA VAL A 86 7.59 -11.31 -31.15
C VAL A 86 8.02 -12.49 -30.29
N LEU A 87 9.30 -12.56 -29.94
CA LEU A 87 9.83 -13.66 -29.13
C LEU A 87 9.33 -13.58 -27.68
N ASN A 88 9.13 -14.75 -27.07
CA ASN A 88 8.94 -14.84 -25.62
C ASN A 88 10.26 -14.56 -24.85
N GLN A 89 10.17 -14.41 -23.53
CA GLN A 89 11.34 -14.08 -22.69
C GLN A 89 12.46 -15.13 -22.80
N ASP A 90 12.09 -16.41 -22.92
CA ASP A 90 13.03 -17.53 -23.02
C ASP A 90 13.62 -17.72 -24.43
N ARG A 91 13.09 -17.00 -25.43
CA ARG A 91 13.46 -17.09 -26.86
C ARG A 91 13.34 -18.49 -27.45
N GLU A 92 12.42 -19.29 -26.93
CA GLU A 92 12.12 -20.63 -27.45
C GLU A 92 10.85 -20.63 -28.31
N GLY A 93 10.08 -19.54 -28.30
CA GLY A 93 8.84 -19.43 -29.05
C GLY A 93 8.39 -17.98 -29.23
N LEU A 94 7.12 -17.82 -29.58
CA LEU A 94 6.50 -16.52 -29.85
C LEU A 94 5.54 -16.14 -28.73
N ALA A 95 5.69 -14.92 -28.20
CA ALA A 95 4.73 -14.32 -27.26
C ALA A 95 3.58 -13.63 -28.00
N GLU A 96 3.85 -13.06 -29.16
CA GLU A 96 2.86 -12.35 -29.96
C GLU A 96 3.10 -12.62 -31.46
N PHE A 97 2.01 -12.59 -32.24
CA PHE A 97 2.08 -12.75 -33.69
C PHE A 97 1.13 -11.78 -34.39
N VAL A 98 1.69 -10.70 -34.92
CA VAL A 98 0.97 -9.68 -35.68
C VAL A 98 1.02 -10.05 -37.15
N TYR A 99 -0.10 -9.98 -37.87
CA TYR A 99 -0.16 -10.39 -39.27
C TYR A 99 -1.13 -9.52 -40.07
N GLU A 100 -0.94 -9.51 -41.39
CA GLU A 100 -1.78 -8.82 -42.35
C GLU A 100 -1.89 -9.62 -43.67
N GLY A 101 -3.03 -9.47 -44.35
CA GLY A 101 -3.35 -10.17 -45.59
C GLY A 101 -4.29 -11.37 -45.43
N ILE A 102 -4.56 -11.83 -44.19
CA ILE A 102 -5.54 -12.87 -43.87
C ILE A 102 -6.77 -12.22 -43.22
N GLY A 103 -7.96 -12.48 -43.78
CA GLY A 103 -9.21 -11.94 -43.25
C GLY A 103 -9.69 -12.65 -41.98
N GLU A 104 -10.47 -11.93 -41.16
CA GLU A 104 -10.95 -12.38 -39.84
C GLU A 104 -11.67 -13.74 -39.87
N LYS A 105 -12.48 -14.00 -40.91
CA LYS A 105 -13.17 -15.29 -41.06
C LYS A 105 -12.17 -16.45 -41.23
N THR A 106 -11.22 -16.29 -42.14
CA THR A 106 -10.16 -17.29 -42.40
C THR A 106 -9.26 -17.46 -41.18
N ARG A 107 -8.93 -16.36 -40.49
CA ARG A 107 -8.18 -16.44 -39.23
C ARG A 107 -8.89 -17.37 -38.23
N ARG A 108 -10.19 -17.19 -38.00
CA ARG A 108 -10.94 -18.03 -37.04
C ARG A 108 -10.96 -19.51 -37.45
N GLU A 109 -11.01 -19.80 -38.74
CA GLU A 109 -10.98 -21.17 -39.27
C GLU A 109 -9.61 -21.84 -39.11
N ILE A 110 -8.51 -21.09 -39.11
CA ILE A 110 -7.14 -21.61 -38.94
C ILE A 110 -6.87 -22.12 -37.51
N GLY A 111 -7.44 -21.51 -36.48
CA GLY A 111 -7.28 -21.94 -35.08
C GLY A 111 -6.18 -21.21 -34.30
N ASP A 112 -5.24 -21.91 -33.69
CA ASP A 112 -4.24 -21.28 -32.81
C ASP A 112 -3.16 -20.50 -33.59
N LEU A 113 -2.57 -19.49 -32.94
CA LEU A 113 -1.42 -18.78 -33.50
C LEU A 113 -0.17 -19.67 -33.51
N PRO A 114 0.76 -19.44 -34.46
CA PRO A 114 1.99 -20.20 -34.50
C PRO A 114 2.83 -19.95 -33.25
N THR A 115 3.40 -21.02 -32.71
CA THR A 115 4.21 -21.01 -31.49
C THR A 115 5.72 -20.99 -31.77
N GLY A 116 6.12 -20.78 -33.03
CA GLY A 116 7.54 -20.69 -33.42
C GLY A 116 8.18 -22.02 -33.83
N HIS A 117 7.40 -22.98 -34.34
CA HIS A 117 7.94 -24.24 -34.88
C HIS A 117 8.34 -24.11 -36.37
N GLY A 118 9.10 -25.08 -36.88
CA GLY A 118 9.48 -25.17 -38.29
C GLY A 118 10.40 -24.03 -38.75
N LEU A 119 10.11 -23.43 -39.90
CA LEU A 119 10.87 -22.30 -40.45
C LEU A 119 10.84 -21.04 -39.57
N LEU A 120 9.73 -20.82 -38.85
CA LEU A 120 9.65 -19.72 -37.90
C LEU A 120 10.68 -19.93 -36.79
N GLY A 121 10.74 -21.15 -36.24
CA GLY A 121 11.71 -21.55 -35.22
C GLY A 121 13.16 -21.55 -35.70
N LEU A 122 13.39 -21.87 -36.97
CA LEU A 122 14.73 -21.77 -37.56
C LEU A 122 15.27 -20.33 -37.50
N LEU A 123 14.43 -19.33 -37.77
CA LEU A 123 14.80 -17.92 -37.64
C LEU A 123 15.03 -17.48 -36.18
N ILE A 124 14.37 -18.14 -35.22
CA ILE A 124 14.63 -17.93 -33.78
C ILE A 124 16.02 -18.47 -33.40
N GLN A 125 16.31 -19.71 -33.80
CA GLN A 125 17.57 -20.39 -33.48
C GLN A 125 18.77 -19.84 -34.28
N GLN A 126 18.53 -19.43 -35.52
CA GLN A 126 19.52 -18.90 -36.44
C GLN A 126 19.03 -17.57 -36.99
N PRO A 127 19.32 -16.44 -36.32
CA PRO A 127 18.81 -15.13 -36.69
C PRO A 127 19.56 -14.55 -37.90
N LYS A 128 19.35 -15.18 -39.04
CA LYS A 128 19.85 -14.77 -40.35
C LYS A 128 18.67 -14.68 -41.32
N PRO A 129 18.70 -13.74 -42.27
CA PRO A 129 17.73 -13.68 -43.35
C PRO A 129 17.59 -15.03 -44.07
N ILE A 130 16.35 -15.41 -44.36
CA ILE A 130 16.02 -16.62 -45.12
C ILE A 130 15.13 -16.21 -46.29
N ARG A 131 15.60 -16.46 -47.51
CA ARG A 131 14.87 -16.20 -48.75
C ARG A 131 14.68 -17.50 -49.51
N LEU A 132 13.43 -17.86 -49.80
CA LEU A 132 13.06 -19.12 -50.43
C LEU A 132 12.05 -18.88 -51.56
N ASP A 133 12.29 -19.53 -52.70
CA ASP A 133 11.36 -19.52 -53.83
C ASP A 133 10.16 -20.44 -53.57
N ASP A 134 10.36 -21.47 -52.74
CA ASP A 134 9.34 -22.44 -52.34
C ASP A 134 9.56 -22.92 -50.90
N ILE A 135 8.70 -22.44 -50.00
CA ILE A 135 8.72 -22.73 -48.57
C ILE A 135 8.49 -24.21 -48.26
N SER A 136 7.81 -24.95 -49.14
CA SER A 136 7.51 -26.38 -48.93
C SER A 136 8.73 -27.29 -49.14
N GLN A 137 9.76 -26.80 -49.84
CA GLN A 137 10.95 -27.58 -50.18
C GLN A 137 12.04 -27.51 -49.11
N HIS A 138 11.91 -26.62 -48.13
CA HIS A 138 12.91 -26.47 -47.08
C HIS A 138 12.78 -27.58 -46.01
N ALA A 139 13.91 -28.14 -45.57
CA ALA A 139 13.91 -29.26 -44.61
C ALA A 139 13.25 -28.95 -43.26
N ALA A 140 13.28 -27.68 -42.84
CA ALA A 140 12.62 -27.20 -41.62
C ALA A 140 11.13 -26.85 -41.81
N SER A 141 10.55 -27.07 -43.00
CA SER A 141 9.15 -26.76 -43.27
C SER A 141 8.22 -27.74 -42.55
N SER A 142 7.32 -27.23 -41.71
CA SER A 142 6.32 -28.03 -40.98
C SER A 142 4.96 -28.09 -41.69
N GLY A 143 4.85 -27.48 -42.86
CA GLY A 143 3.57 -27.26 -43.54
C GLY A 143 2.70 -26.21 -42.85
N PHE A 144 1.46 -26.10 -43.33
CA PHE A 144 0.47 -25.15 -42.82
C PHE A 144 -0.71 -25.88 -42.16
N PRO A 145 -1.33 -25.29 -41.12
CA PRO A 145 -2.53 -25.84 -40.50
C PRO A 145 -3.72 -25.88 -41.47
N ALA A 146 -4.77 -26.62 -41.10
CA ALA A 146 -6.00 -26.68 -41.89
C ALA A 146 -6.57 -25.28 -42.11
N HIS A 147 -7.17 -25.05 -43.29
CA HIS A 147 -7.75 -23.76 -43.70
C HIS A 147 -6.77 -22.59 -43.90
N HIS A 148 -5.48 -22.80 -43.67
CA HIS A 148 -4.46 -21.78 -43.95
C HIS A 148 -4.24 -21.63 -45.47
N PRO A 149 -4.12 -20.40 -45.99
CA PRO A 149 -3.80 -20.17 -47.40
C PRO A 149 -2.49 -20.85 -47.81
N PRO A 150 -2.41 -21.49 -48.99
CA PRO A 150 -1.15 -21.98 -49.49
C PRO A 150 -0.21 -20.80 -49.77
N MET A 151 1.06 -20.95 -49.40
CA MET A 151 2.12 -19.97 -49.64
C MET A 151 3.34 -20.72 -50.19
N LYS A 152 4.10 -20.05 -51.05
CA LYS A 152 5.24 -20.60 -51.77
C LYS A 152 6.47 -19.72 -51.58
N THR A 153 6.47 -18.48 -52.07
CA THR A 153 7.64 -17.59 -51.92
C THR A 153 7.71 -17.05 -50.50
N PHE A 154 8.90 -17.05 -49.88
CA PHE A 154 9.10 -16.64 -48.49
C PHE A 154 10.34 -15.78 -48.33
N LEU A 155 10.22 -14.69 -47.56
CA LEU A 155 11.32 -13.88 -47.07
C LEU A 155 11.15 -13.66 -45.57
N GLY A 156 12.07 -14.18 -44.78
CA GLY A 156 12.11 -14.01 -43.33
C GLY A 156 13.34 -13.20 -42.92
N VAL A 157 13.15 -12.15 -42.12
CA VAL A 157 14.23 -11.25 -41.69
C VAL A 157 14.12 -11.00 -40.18
N PRO A 158 15.23 -11.13 -39.41
CA PRO A 158 15.20 -10.86 -37.97
C PRO A 158 15.10 -9.36 -37.69
N VAL A 159 14.23 -8.99 -36.75
CA VAL A 159 14.12 -7.64 -36.18
C VAL A 159 14.93 -7.59 -34.89
N ARG A 160 15.95 -6.73 -34.86
CA ARG A 160 16.86 -6.61 -33.71
C ARG A 160 16.63 -5.31 -32.97
N VAL A 161 16.53 -5.39 -31.65
CA VAL A 161 16.56 -4.24 -30.74
C VAL A 161 17.92 -4.26 -30.05
N ARG A 162 18.75 -3.23 -30.28
CA ARG A 162 20.16 -3.21 -29.88
C ARG A 162 20.90 -4.46 -30.39
N ASN A 163 21.42 -5.29 -29.48
CA ASN A 163 22.15 -6.53 -29.79
C ASN A 163 21.28 -7.79 -29.67
N GLU A 164 19.98 -7.65 -29.42
CA GLU A 164 19.07 -8.76 -29.16
C GLU A 164 18.05 -8.90 -30.28
N VAL A 165 17.70 -10.14 -30.62
CA VAL A 165 16.61 -10.42 -31.57
C VAL A 165 15.32 -10.23 -30.80
N PHE A 166 14.52 -9.25 -31.22
CA PHE A 166 13.21 -8.98 -30.64
C PHE A 166 12.14 -9.89 -31.25
N GLY A 167 12.26 -10.11 -32.55
CA GLY A 167 11.27 -10.83 -33.32
C GLY A 167 11.74 -11.10 -34.74
N ASN A 168 10.84 -11.65 -35.55
CA ASN A 168 11.12 -12.00 -36.93
C ASN A 168 9.97 -11.52 -37.83
N LEU A 169 10.33 -10.82 -38.89
CA LEU A 169 9.40 -10.37 -39.93
C LEU A 169 9.35 -11.42 -41.04
N TYR A 170 8.15 -11.79 -41.46
CA TYR A 170 7.87 -12.83 -42.44
C TYR A 170 7.02 -12.25 -43.56
N LEU A 171 7.44 -12.40 -44.80
CA LEU A 171 6.75 -11.91 -45.99
C LEU A 171 6.56 -13.07 -46.97
N THR A 172 5.36 -13.19 -47.53
CA THR A 172 5.05 -14.27 -48.47
C THR A 172 4.20 -13.80 -49.65
N GLU A 173 4.27 -14.57 -50.73
CA GLU A 173 3.53 -14.36 -51.98
C GLU A 173 3.73 -12.96 -52.56
N LYS A 174 4.84 -12.74 -53.28
CA LYS A 174 5.03 -11.52 -54.07
C LYS A 174 3.89 -11.39 -55.09
N ARG A 175 3.24 -10.23 -55.20
CA ARG A 175 2.00 -10.07 -55.98
C ARG A 175 2.20 -10.26 -57.48
N ASN A 176 3.39 -10.00 -57.97
CA ASN A 176 3.79 -10.25 -59.35
C ASN A 176 4.11 -11.73 -59.65
N GLY A 177 4.03 -12.62 -58.64
CA GLY A 177 4.29 -14.06 -58.76
C GLY A 177 5.77 -14.44 -58.92
N GLN A 178 6.69 -13.48 -58.83
CA GLN A 178 8.13 -13.72 -58.90
C GLN A 178 8.72 -14.04 -57.52
N PRO A 179 9.87 -14.72 -57.44
CA PRO A 179 10.61 -14.85 -56.18
C PRO A 179 11.05 -13.50 -55.61
N PHE A 180 11.30 -13.46 -54.30
CA PHE A 180 11.99 -12.34 -53.67
C PHE A 180 13.44 -12.25 -54.17
N THR A 181 13.90 -11.03 -54.46
CA THR A 181 15.26 -10.74 -54.96
C THR A 181 16.23 -10.44 -53.81
N GLU A 182 17.52 -10.35 -54.12
CA GLU A 182 18.52 -9.85 -53.16
C GLU A 182 18.25 -8.39 -52.76
N ASP A 183 17.77 -7.56 -53.69
CA ASP A 183 17.38 -6.18 -53.38
C ASP A 183 16.19 -6.12 -52.41
N ASP A 184 15.17 -6.99 -52.58
CA ASP A 184 14.06 -7.08 -51.63
C ASP A 184 14.58 -7.43 -50.22
N GLU A 185 15.51 -8.38 -50.13
CA GLU A 185 16.13 -8.79 -48.87
C GLU A 185 16.89 -7.62 -48.21
N VAL A 186 17.71 -6.89 -48.96
CA VAL A 186 18.48 -5.73 -48.45
C VAL A 186 17.55 -4.64 -47.94
N VAL A 187 16.51 -4.32 -48.69
CA VAL A 187 15.56 -3.26 -48.33
C VAL A 187 14.72 -3.66 -47.10
N VAL A 188 14.28 -4.92 -47.01
CA VAL A 188 13.56 -5.42 -45.82
C VAL A 188 14.46 -5.52 -44.60
N GLN A 189 15.75 -5.87 -44.76
CA GLN A 189 16.74 -5.79 -43.67
C GLN A 189 16.90 -4.35 -43.15
N ALA A 190 16.96 -3.36 -44.03
CA ALA A 190 17.02 -1.96 -43.64
C ALA A 190 15.75 -1.53 -42.89
N LEU A 191 14.57 -1.93 -43.36
CA LEU A 191 13.31 -1.69 -42.66
C LEU A 191 13.29 -2.39 -41.29
N ALA A 192 13.76 -3.65 -41.20
CA ALA A 192 13.83 -4.40 -39.94
C ALA A 192 14.76 -3.74 -38.91
N ALA A 193 15.85 -3.12 -39.35
CA ALA A 193 16.73 -2.34 -38.49
C ALA A 193 16.02 -1.08 -37.95
N ALA A 194 15.31 -0.33 -38.82
CA ALA A 194 14.52 0.82 -38.41
C ALA A 194 13.36 0.44 -37.48
N ALA A 195 12.69 -0.69 -37.76
CA ALA A 195 11.64 -1.27 -36.94
C ALA A 195 12.14 -1.62 -35.54
N GLY A 196 13.35 -2.15 -35.41
CA GLY A 196 14.00 -2.39 -34.12
C GLY A 196 14.09 -1.12 -33.27
N ILE A 197 14.53 0.00 -33.87
CA ILE A 197 14.61 1.29 -33.18
C ILE A 197 13.21 1.80 -32.77
N ALA A 198 12.22 1.66 -33.65
CA ALA A 198 10.85 2.10 -33.38
C ALA A 198 10.21 1.30 -32.24
N VAL A 199 10.40 -0.02 -32.22
CA VAL A 199 9.96 -0.91 -31.15
C VAL A 199 10.63 -0.53 -29.82
N GLU A 200 11.93 -0.25 -29.83
CA GLU A 200 12.63 0.22 -28.63
C GLU A 200 12.04 1.52 -28.10
N ASN A 201 11.79 2.49 -28.97
CA ASN A 201 11.21 3.78 -28.60
C ASN A 201 9.79 3.63 -28.03
N ALA A 202 8.94 2.81 -28.66
CA ALA A 202 7.59 2.55 -28.17
C ALA A 202 7.61 1.90 -26.77
N ARG A 203 8.47 0.89 -26.58
CA ARG A 203 8.64 0.22 -25.28
C ARG A 203 9.14 1.17 -24.19
N LEU A 204 10.15 2.00 -24.52
CA LEU A 204 10.67 3.00 -23.58
C LEU A 204 9.61 4.05 -23.21
N TYR A 205 8.78 4.44 -24.18
CA TYR A 205 7.70 5.38 -23.94
C TYR A 205 6.61 4.80 -23.04
N GLU A 206 6.16 3.56 -23.29
CA GLU A 206 5.21 2.86 -22.43
C GLU A 206 5.76 2.67 -21.01
N GLU A 207 7.02 2.27 -20.88
CA GLU A 207 7.69 2.15 -19.57
C GLU A 207 7.74 3.50 -18.85
N ALA A 208 8.06 4.59 -19.55
CA ALA A 208 8.10 5.94 -18.99
C ALA A 208 6.70 6.42 -18.56
N GLN A 209 5.66 6.20 -19.38
CA GLN A 209 4.28 6.53 -19.03
C GLN A 209 3.78 5.73 -17.82
N LEU A 210 4.09 4.42 -17.78
CA LEU A 210 3.75 3.59 -16.64
C LEU A 210 4.44 4.15 -15.40
N ARG A 211 5.74 4.37 -15.46
CA ARG A 211 6.52 4.96 -14.36
C ARG A 211 5.98 6.32 -13.91
N GLN A 212 5.56 7.19 -14.82
CA GLN A 212 4.94 8.47 -14.49
C GLN A 212 3.61 8.28 -13.74
N ARG A 213 2.70 7.41 -14.22
CA ARG A 213 1.44 7.12 -13.53
C ARG A 213 1.66 6.58 -12.12
N TRP A 214 2.67 5.73 -11.95
CA TRP A 214 3.07 5.22 -10.64
C TRP A 214 3.59 6.35 -9.72
N GLN A 215 4.38 7.29 -10.24
CA GLN A 215 4.86 8.47 -9.47
C GLN A 215 3.72 9.40 -9.06
N GLU A 216 2.79 9.71 -9.97
CA GLU A 216 1.63 10.57 -9.67
C GLU A 216 0.73 9.94 -8.60
N ALA A 217 0.41 8.66 -8.74
CA ALA A 217 -0.40 7.94 -7.75
C ALA A 217 0.26 7.89 -6.37
N THR A 218 1.59 7.75 -6.33
CA THR A 218 2.37 7.80 -5.08
C THR A 218 2.29 9.18 -4.41
N SER A 219 2.35 10.26 -5.19
CA SER A 219 2.27 11.63 -4.67
C SER A 219 0.88 11.97 -4.11
N GLU A 220 -0.19 11.48 -4.74
CA GLU A 220 -1.56 11.67 -4.26
C GLU A 220 -1.81 10.98 -2.92
N ILE A 221 -1.34 9.74 -2.79
CA ILE A 221 -1.46 8.96 -1.54
C ILE A 221 -0.83 9.73 -0.37
N ARG A 222 0.35 10.31 -0.54
CA ARG A 222 1.02 11.04 0.55
C ARG A 222 0.15 12.16 1.14
N ALA A 223 -0.65 12.85 0.32
CA ALA A 223 -1.52 13.92 0.77
C ALA A 223 -2.77 13.37 1.50
N GLU A 224 -3.38 12.30 1.00
CA GLU A 224 -4.54 11.64 1.63
C GLU A 224 -4.14 10.94 2.94
N LEU A 225 -2.97 10.32 2.99
CA LEU A 225 -2.43 9.68 4.20
C LEU A 225 -2.20 10.66 5.35
N LEU A 226 -1.73 11.87 5.05
CA LEU A 226 -1.57 12.93 6.06
C LEU A 226 -2.91 13.53 6.52
N ALA A 227 -3.98 13.34 5.75
CA ALA A 227 -5.32 13.84 6.07
C ALA A 227 -6.19 12.80 6.79
N ALA A 228 -5.87 11.51 6.66
CA ALA A 228 -6.61 10.42 7.27
C ALA A 228 -6.43 10.41 8.80
N ALA A 229 -7.53 10.20 9.53
CA ALA A 229 -7.55 10.19 10.99
C ALA A 229 -7.35 8.79 11.60
N ASP A 230 -7.68 7.73 10.85
CA ASP A 230 -7.61 6.34 11.30
C ASP A 230 -6.52 5.55 10.52
N PRO A 231 -5.58 4.86 11.20
CA PRO A 231 -4.60 3.99 10.56
C PRO A 231 -5.20 2.91 9.66
N ILE A 232 -6.39 2.39 9.97
CA ILE A 232 -7.04 1.35 9.17
C ILE A 232 -7.51 1.91 7.82
N ASP A 233 -8.06 3.12 7.80
CA ASP A 233 -8.49 3.79 6.56
C ASP A 233 -7.32 4.01 5.60
N VAL A 234 -6.17 4.38 6.16
CA VAL A 234 -4.90 4.53 5.45
C VAL A 234 -4.47 3.22 4.80
N LEU A 235 -4.46 2.12 5.56
CA LEU A 235 -4.09 0.81 5.03
C LEU A 235 -5.06 0.35 3.93
N TYR A 236 -6.36 0.58 4.13
CA TYR A 236 -7.39 0.27 3.14
C TYR A 236 -7.19 1.07 1.84
N LEU A 237 -6.82 2.35 1.94
CA LEU A 237 -6.48 3.18 0.79
C LEU A 237 -5.27 2.63 0.03
N ILE A 238 -4.21 2.25 0.74
CA ILE A 238 -3.00 1.66 0.14
C ILE A 238 -3.35 0.36 -0.61
N ALA A 239 -4.13 -0.53 0.02
CA ALA A 239 -4.55 -1.79 -0.60
C ALA A 239 -5.38 -1.56 -1.87
N ASN A 240 -6.37 -0.66 -1.84
CA ASN A 240 -7.19 -0.32 -3.01
C ASN A 240 -6.38 0.30 -4.15
N ARG A 241 -5.42 1.16 -3.82
CA ARG A 241 -4.60 1.79 -4.86
C ARG A 241 -3.62 0.79 -5.48
N ALA A 242 -3.03 -0.09 -4.66
CA ALA A 242 -2.20 -1.18 -5.14
C ALA A 242 -2.97 -2.12 -6.07
N LEU A 243 -4.21 -2.48 -5.71
CA LEU A 243 -5.13 -3.26 -6.53
C LEU A 243 -5.31 -2.63 -7.93
N ALA A 244 -5.66 -1.34 -7.96
CA ALA A 244 -5.92 -0.61 -9.20
C ALA A 244 -4.66 -0.45 -10.07
N LEU A 245 -3.51 -0.11 -9.47
CA LEU A 245 -2.25 0.10 -10.19
C LEU A 245 -1.65 -1.20 -10.74
N ALA A 246 -1.79 -2.30 -10.01
CA ALA A 246 -1.30 -3.60 -10.43
C ALA A 246 -2.21 -4.27 -11.48
N GLY A 247 -3.45 -3.80 -11.65
CA GLY A 247 -4.47 -4.51 -12.43
C GLY A 247 -4.72 -5.89 -11.84
N ALA A 248 -4.86 -5.95 -10.51
CA ALA A 248 -5.07 -7.16 -9.73
C ALA A 248 -6.58 -7.36 -9.44
N ASP A 249 -6.96 -8.59 -9.10
CA ASP A 249 -8.33 -8.95 -8.69
C ASP A 249 -8.54 -8.78 -7.18
N TYR A 250 -7.49 -9.02 -6.38
CA TYR A 250 -7.48 -8.85 -4.92
C TYR A 250 -6.21 -8.15 -4.45
N ALA A 251 -6.30 -7.44 -3.32
CA ALA A 251 -5.15 -6.97 -2.57
C ALA A 251 -5.41 -7.06 -1.07
N PHE A 252 -4.38 -7.30 -0.28
CA PHE A 252 -4.47 -7.24 1.18
C PHE A 252 -3.16 -6.78 1.81
N ILE A 253 -3.23 -6.29 3.04
CA ILE A 253 -2.05 -5.99 3.86
C ILE A 253 -2.10 -6.88 5.11
N ALA A 254 -1.00 -7.58 5.37
CA ALA A 254 -0.80 -8.37 6.57
C ALA A 254 0.32 -7.79 7.43
N GLN A 255 0.09 -7.67 8.74
CA GLN A 255 1.01 -7.05 9.70
C GLN A 255 1.19 -7.96 10.92
N PRO A 256 2.29 -7.85 11.67
CA PRO A 256 2.39 -8.50 12.97
C PRO A 256 1.30 -8.00 13.92
N GLU A 257 0.86 -8.86 14.85
CA GLU A 257 -0.14 -8.49 15.87
C GLU A 257 0.38 -7.37 16.80
N ASP A 258 1.67 -7.45 17.16
CA ASP A 258 2.40 -6.42 17.89
C ASP A 258 3.39 -5.73 16.92
N PRO A 259 3.14 -4.47 16.53
CA PRO A 259 4.04 -3.70 15.67
C PRO A 259 5.43 -3.44 16.27
N ASP A 260 5.53 -3.43 17.61
CA ASP A 260 6.75 -3.14 18.35
C ASP A 260 7.58 -4.40 18.65
N ALA A 261 7.04 -5.58 18.37
CA ALA A 261 7.75 -6.83 18.57
C ALA A 261 9.01 -6.91 17.68
N PRO A 262 10.15 -7.40 18.22
CA PRO A 262 11.33 -7.65 17.40
C PRO A 262 10.99 -8.59 16.23
N PRO A 263 11.50 -8.34 15.00
CA PRO A 263 11.18 -9.18 13.84
C PRO A 263 11.46 -10.68 14.04
N ALA A 264 12.41 -11.01 14.92
CA ALA A 264 12.76 -12.40 15.26
C ALA A 264 11.69 -13.12 16.12
N ASP A 265 10.85 -12.37 16.82
CA ASP A 265 9.81 -12.90 17.72
C ASP A 265 8.44 -13.01 17.03
N VAL A 266 8.29 -12.40 15.84
CA VAL A 266 7.08 -12.49 15.04
C VAL A 266 6.96 -13.88 14.43
N THR A 267 5.88 -14.59 14.76
CA THR A 267 5.62 -15.94 14.24
C THR A 267 4.51 -15.98 13.18
N HIS A 268 3.59 -15.01 13.22
CA HIS A 268 2.45 -14.90 12.32
C HIS A 268 2.23 -13.44 11.93
N LEU A 269 1.67 -13.23 10.74
CA LEU A 269 1.11 -11.97 10.27
C LEU A 269 -0.41 -12.11 10.22
N THR A 270 -1.13 -11.07 10.59
CA THR A 270 -2.58 -11.02 10.53
C THR A 270 -3.01 -10.10 9.40
N VAL A 271 -3.96 -10.53 8.58
CA VAL A 271 -4.52 -9.69 7.51
C VAL A 271 -5.33 -8.55 8.15
N THR A 272 -4.80 -7.34 8.09
CA THR A 272 -5.43 -6.14 8.68
C THR A 272 -6.51 -5.56 7.79
N VAL A 273 -6.25 -5.51 6.48
CA VAL A 273 -7.18 -4.95 5.48
C VAL A 273 -7.14 -5.77 4.19
N SER A 274 -8.23 -5.74 3.44
CA SER A 274 -8.35 -6.36 2.12
C SER A 274 -9.16 -5.48 1.17
N ALA A 275 -8.94 -5.63 -0.13
CA ALA A 275 -9.64 -4.93 -1.20
C ALA A 275 -9.87 -5.87 -2.40
N GLY A 276 -11.02 -5.70 -3.09
CA GLY A 276 -11.46 -6.52 -4.23
C GLY A 276 -12.88 -7.09 -4.04
N LEU A 277 -13.48 -7.62 -5.11
CA LEU A 277 -14.77 -8.34 -5.03
C LEU A 277 -14.55 -9.66 -4.29
N ASP A 278 -15.25 -9.88 -3.17
CA ASP A 278 -15.16 -11.07 -2.29
C ASP A 278 -13.95 -11.10 -1.32
N SER A 279 -13.28 -9.96 -1.04
CA SER A 279 -12.09 -9.92 -0.17
C SER A 279 -12.34 -9.82 1.34
N ASP A 280 -13.51 -9.32 1.78
CA ASP A 280 -13.88 -9.18 3.20
C ASP A 280 -13.65 -10.43 4.09
N PRO A 281 -13.77 -11.69 3.62
CA PRO A 281 -13.54 -12.88 4.45
C PRO A 281 -12.07 -13.12 4.85
N LEU A 282 -11.14 -12.29 4.37
CA LEU A 282 -9.70 -12.42 4.62
C LEU A 282 -9.25 -11.71 5.89
N VAL A 283 -9.94 -10.64 6.30
CA VAL A 283 -9.54 -9.81 7.45
C VAL A 283 -9.54 -10.65 8.73
N GLY A 284 -8.48 -10.52 9.53
CA GLY A 284 -8.27 -11.26 10.76
C GLY A 284 -7.70 -12.67 10.59
N ARG A 285 -7.43 -13.14 9.37
CA ARG A 285 -6.75 -14.42 9.15
C ARG A 285 -5.26 -14.31 9.43
N GLU A 286 -4.70 -15.35 10.04
CA GLU A 286 -3.28 -15.48 10.35
C GLU A 286 -2.52 -16.17 9.20
N ILE A 287 -1.31 -15.71 8.95
CA ILE A 287 -0.36 -16.22 7.96
C ILE A 287 0.96 -16.52 8.70
N PRO A 288 1.44 -17.76 8.74
CA PRO A 288 2.69 -18.08 9.43
C PRO A 288 3.88 -17.43 8.73
N ILE A 289 4.90 -17.00 9.50
CA ILE A 289 6.16 -16.50 8.92
C ILE A 289 6.92 -17.63 8.22
N GLU A 290 7.00 -18.80 8.86
CA GLU A 290 7.69 -19.95 8.29
C GLU A 290 6.82 -20.63 7.22
N GLY A 291 7.39 -20.89 6.04
CA GLY A 291 6.73 -21.63 4.97
C GLY A 291 5.71 -20.85 4.15
N SER A 292 5.54 -19.54 4.38
CA SER A 292 4.67 -18.69 3.55
C SER A 292 5.44 -17.69 2.68
N SER A 293 4.83 -17.27 1.57
CA SER A 293 5.43 -16.23 0.71
C SER A 293 5.48 -14.87 1.41
N CYS A 294 4.45 -14.54 2.20
CA CYS A 294 4.37 -13.31 2.97
C CYS A 294 5.47 -13.28 4.05
N GLY A 295 5.62 -14.36 4.80
CA GLY A 295 6.64 -14.48 5.83
C GLY A 295 8.06 -14.38 5.27
N ALA A 296 8.31 -15.02 4.13
CA ALA A 296 9.58 -14.88 3.43
C ALA A 296 9.88 -13.42 3.05
N ALA A 297 8.88 -12.67 2.57
CA ALA A 297 8.99 -11.24 2.23
C ALA A 297 9.16 -10.33 3.42
N TYR A 298 8.48 -10.63 4.51
CA TYR A 298 8.65 -9.93 5.77
C TYR A 298 10.08 -10.07 6.31
N THR A 299 10.61 -11.29 6.34
CA THR A 299 11.90 -11.59 6.99
C THR A 299 13.12 -11.10 6.21
N ASP A 300 13.15 -11.23 4.89
CA ASP A 300 14.31 -10.82 4.08
C ASP A 300 14.16 -9.45 3.41
N ALA A 301 13.01 -8.81 3.59
CA ALA A 301 12.66 -7.53 3.00
C ALA A 301 12.80 -7.49 1.47
N GLN A 302 12.59 -8.61 0.76
CA GLN A 302 12.63 -8.68 -0.70
C GLN A 302 11.24 -8.79 -1.34
N PRO A 303 10.94 -7.98 -2.37
CA PRO A 303 9.71 -8.15 -3.14
C PRO A 303 9.79 -9.42 -4.00
N ARG A 304 8.66 -10.12 -4.15
CA ARG A 304 8.59 -11.40 -4.88
C ARG A 304 7.42 -11.41 -5.85
N ARG A 305 7.65 -12.00 -7.03
CA ARG A 305 6.59 -12.43 -7.94
C ARG A 305 6.48 -13.95 -7.84
N VAL A 306 5.30 -14.46 -7.53
CA VAL A 306 5.03 -15.89 -7.40
C VAL A 306 3.84 -16.28 -8.27
N GLU A 307 3.85 -17.50 -8.81
CA GLU A 307 2.71 -18.03 -9.56
C GLU A 307 1.57 -18.46 -8.63
N ASN A 308 1.91 -18.91 -7.42
CA ASN A 308 0.97 -19.27 -6.36
C ASN A 308 1.59 -18.88 -5.01
N LEU A 309 0.77 -18.40 -4.08
CA LEU A 309 1.23 -18.13 -2.71
C LEU A 309 1.60 -19.43 -2.01
N ALA A 310 2.77 -19.45 -1.36
CA ALA A 310 3.04 -20.44 -0.33
C ALA A 310 2.20 -20.07 0.90
N TYR A 311 1.35 -21.00 1.34
CA TYR A 311 0.27 -20.80 2.31
C TYR A 311 -0.89 -19.93 1.75
N ASP A 312 -1.79 -20.58 1.00
CA ASP A 312 -2.98 -19.94 0.43
C ASP A 312 -4.14 -19.94 1.42
N LEU A 313 -4.78 -18.77 1.58
CA LEU A 313 -5.93 -18.58 2.48
C LEU A 313 -7.25 -19.09 1.88
N THR A 314 -7.39 -19.15 0.55
CA THR A 314 -8.70 -19.42 -0.08
C THR A 314 -8.69 -20.42 -1.24
N HIS A 315 -7.53 -20.89 -1.73
CA HIS A 315 -7.41 -21.77 -2.91
C HIS A 315 -7.90 -21.17 -4.24
N GLU A 316 -8.38 -19.92 -4.22
CA GLU A 316 -8.89 -19.21 -5.40
C GLU A 316 -7.85 -18.23 -5.99
N PHE A 317 -6.71 -18.07 -5.31
CA PHE A 317 -5.65 -17.17 -5.71
C PHE A 317 -4.70 -17.81 -6.72
N GLY A 318 -4.33 -17.03 -7.72
CA GLY A 318 -3.34 -17.38 -8.72
C GLY A 318 -2.06 -16.54 -8.55
N PRO A 319 -1.50 -16.01 -9.64
CA PRO A 319 -0.28 -15.22 -9.59
C PRO A 319 -0.37 -14.03 -8.62
N ALA A 320 0.73 -13.76 -7.92
CA ALA A 320 0.81 -12.74 -6.87
C ALA A 320 2.10 -11.90 -6.95
N LEU A 321 1.98 -10.63 -6.55
CA LEU A 321 3.11 -9.81 -6.11
C LEU A 321 3.06 -9.69 -4.59
N VAL A 322 4.16 -10.05 -3.93
CA VAL A 322 4.34 -10.00 -2.48
C VAL A 322 5.37 -8.93 -2.17
N LEU A 323 4.93 -7.87 -1.49
CA LEU A 323 5.64 -6.59 -1.39
C LEU A 323 5.83 -6.21 0.07
N PRO A 324 7.04 -6.27 0.63
CA PRO A 324 7.28 -5.84 2.00
C PRO A 324 7.09 -4.32 2.12
N LEU A 325 6.43 -3.88 3.19
CA LEU A 325 6.23 -2.48 3.53
C LEU A 325 7.45 -1.97 4.33
N ARG A 326 8.46 -1.50 3.61
CA ARG A 326 9.77 -1.12 4.15
C ARG A 326 9.89 0.38 4.35
N ALA A 327 9.78 0.85 5.59
CA ALA A 327 10.04 2.25 5.92
C ALA A 327 11.55 2.54 6.04
N SER A 328 12.33 1.52 6.46
CA SER A 328 13.80 1.59 6.53
C SER A 328 14.43 0.22 6.21
N ARG A 329 15.76 0.14 6.15
CA ARG A 329 16.47 -1.12 5.82
C ARG A 329 16.24 -2.23 6.83
N ASP A 330 15.98 -1.89 8.08
CA ASP A 330 15.92 -2.85 9.20
C ASP A 330 14.51 -2.98 9.78
N HIS A 331 13.51 -2.30 9.19
CA HIS A 331 12.13 -2.31 9.67
C HIS A 331 11.14 -2.53 8.54
N VAL A 332 10.43 -3.67 8.62
CA VAL A 332 9.32 -4.05 7.76
C VAL A 332 8.06 -4.02 8.61
N SER A 333 7.14 -3.11 8.29
CA SER A 333 5.89 -2.90 9.06
C SER A 333 4.80 -3.93 8.73
N GLY A 334 5.00 -4.69 7.66
CA GLY A 334 4.04 -5.66 7.14
C GLY A 334 4.32 -6.01 5.69
N VAL A 335 3.36 -6.69 5.07
CA VAL A 335 3.44 -7.15 3.68
C VAL A 335 2.16 -6.80 2.95
N LEU A 336 2.29 -6.04 1.86
CA LEU A 336 1.25 -5.80 0.88
C LEU A 336 1.28 -6.91 -0.17
N VAL A 337 0.13 -7.49 -0.46
CA VAL A 337 -0.01 -8.55 -1.46
C VAL A 337 -1.04 -8.11 -2.49
N THR A 338 -0.72 -8.28 -3.77
CA THR A 338 -1.66 -8.09 -4.89
C THR A 338 -1.75 -9.39 -5.68
N LEU A 339 -2.97 -9.78 -6.06
CA LEU A 339 -3.30 -11.13 -6.49
C LEU A 339 -4.21 -11.09 -7.71
N ARG A 340 -4.02 -12.05 -8.61
CA ARG A 340 -4.99 -12.38 -9.65
C ARG A 340 -5.73 -13.67 -9.30
N LYS A 341 -6.89 -13.87 -9.93
CA LYS A 341 -7.63 -15.14 -9.84
C LYS A 341 -6.81 -16.30 -10.39
N ALA A 342 -7.03 -17.49 -9.85
CA ALA A 342 -6.44 -18.72 -10.37
C ALA A 342 -6.73 -18.87 -11.89
N GLY A 343 -5.69 -19.21 -12.66
CA GLY A 343 -5.77 -19.37 -14.11
C GLY A 343 -5.61 -18.10 -14.95
N GLN A 344 -5.44 -16.93 -14.32
CA GLN A 344 -5.07 -15.69 -15.01
C GLN A 344 -3.57 -15.65 -15.34
N ASP A 345 -3.20 -14.82 -16.31
CA ASP A 345 -1.80 -14.62 -16.70
C ASP A 345 -0.94 -14.09 -15.53
N PRO A 346 0.34 -14.49 -15.43
CA PRO A 346 1.26 -13.92 -14.45
C PRO A 346 1.43 -12.41 -14.58
N PHE A 347 1.80 -11.75 -13.48
CA PHE A 347 2.29 -10.38 -13.55
C PHE A 347 3.55 -10.31 -14.42
N ASP A 348 3.71 -9.24 -15.19
CA ASP A 348 4.89 -9.06 -16.03
C ASP A 348 6.15 -8.72 -15.20
N GLY A 349 7.33 -8.78 -15.85
CA GLY A 349 8.61 -8.50 -15.17
C GLY A 349 8.83 -7.02 -14.81
N THR A 350 8.04 -6.10 -15.38
CA THR A 350 8.11 -4.66 -15.14
C THR A 350 7.22 -4.20 -13.98
N GLN A 351 6.17 -4.96 -13.66
CA GLN A 351 5.23 -4.66 -12.59
C GLN A 351 5.84 -4.80 -11.19
N LEU A 352 6.71 -5.79 -10.96
CA LEU A 352 7.30 -6.04 -9.65
C LEU A 352 8.13 -4.83 -9.13
N PRO A 353 9.08 -4.26 -9.90
CA PRO A 353 9.82 -3.08 -9.45
C PRO A 353 8.93 -1.86 -9.15
N LEU A 354 7.88 -1.65 -9.95
CA LEU A 354 6.97 -0.52 -9.79
C LEU A 354 6.09 -0.68 -8.54
N ALA A 355 5.52 -1.86 -8.34
CA ALA A 355 4.73 -2.18 -7.16
C ALA A 355 5.58 -2.18 -5.88
N ALA A 356 6.84 -2.62 -5.95
CA ALA A 356 7.79 -2.52 -4.83
C ALA A 356 8.10 -1.06 -4.48
N ALA A 357 8.35 -0.20 -5.47
CA ALA A 357 8.58 1.23 -5.23
C ALA A 357 7.37 1.91 -4.58
N PHE A 358 6.17 1.53 -4.99
CA PHE A 358 4.93 1.97 -4.34
C PHE A 358 4.85 1.51 -2.88
N ALA A 359 5.10 0.23 -2.61
CA ALA A 359 5.07 -0.34 -1.26
C ALA A 359 6.07 0.38 -0.33
N ASP A 360 7.28 0.67 -0.81
CA ASP A 360 8.29 1.43 -0.07
C ASP A 360 7.82 2.86 0.26
N GLN A 361 7.18 3.54 -0.69
CA GLN A 361 6.68 4.89 -0.48
C GLN A 361 5.47 4.92 0.47
N ALA A 362 4.58 3.94 0.35
CA ALA A 362 3.46 3.75 1.27
C ALA A 362 3.95 3.48 2.70
N ALA A 363 4.96 2.62 2.86
CA ALA A 363 5.58 2.33 4.15
C ALA A 363 6.26 3.56 4.78
N LEU A 364 6.97 4.36 3.98
CA LEU A 364 7.55 5.62 4.46
C LEU A 364 6.47 6.61 4.90
N ALA A 365 5.36 6.71 4.16
CA ALA A 365 4.28 7.61 4.51
C ALA A 365 3.53 7.17 5.78
N LEU A 366 3.34 5.86 5.97
CA LEU A 366 2.84 5.25 7.20
C LEU A 366 3.71 5.64 8.41
N GLN A 367 5.04 5.41 8.30
CA GLN A 367 5.99 5.78 9.35
C GLN A 367 5.91 7.27 9.70
N LEU A 368 5.86 8.15 8.69
CA LEU A 368 5.77 9.59 8.92
C LEU A 368 4.47 10.00 9.61
N ALA A 369 3.34 9.35 9.29
CA ALA A 369 2.07 9.61 9.95
C ALA A 369 2.12 9.18 11.42
N GLU A 370 2.72 8.02 11.70
CA GLU A 370 2.89 7.46 13.04
C GLU A 370 3.85 8.29 13.91
N ASP A 371 4.98 8.72 13.34
CA ASP A 371 5.91 9.66 13.97
C ASP A 371 5.23 10.99 14.31
N GLN A 372 4.43 11.53 13.37
CA GLN A 372 3.73 12.80 13.56
C GLN A 372 2.67 12.71 14.66
N ARG A 373 1.97 11.57 14.75
CA ARG A 373 1.01 11.29 15.82
C ARG A 373 1.72 11.21 17.17
N SER A 374 2.81 10.45 17.25
CA SER A 374 3.62 10.31 18.47
C SER A 374 4.16 11.66 18.96
N ILE A 375 4.63 12.51 18.05
CA ILE A 375 5.06 13.88 18.37
C ILE A 375 3.91 14.73 18.90
N ASN A 376 2.72 14.62 18.30
CA ASN A 376 1.55 15.40 18.75
C ASN A 376 1.09 14.96 20.14
N GLU A 377 1.09 13.65 20.42
CA GLU A 377 0.78 13.11 21.75
C GLU A 377 1.79 13.60 22.80
N LEU A 378 3.09 13.56 22.49
CA LEU A 378 4.14 14.10 23.36
C LEU A 378 4.00 15.61 23.60
N LYS A 379 3.62 16.39 22.57
CA LYS A 379 3.35 17.83 22.73
C LYS A 379 2.18 18.09 23.66
N VAL A 380 1.10 17.32 23.56
CA VAL A 380 -0.06 17.44 24.45
C VAL A 380 0.34 17.14 25.90
N VAL A 381 1.13 16.08 26.13
CA VAL A 381 1.64 15.76 27.48
C VAL A 381 2.54 16.87 28.02
N SER A 382 3.49 17.35 27.21
CA SER A 382 4.40 18.43 27.62
C SER A 382 3.66 19.73 27.94
N ASP A 383 2.63 20.08 27.19
CA ASP A 383 1.83 21.28 27.45
C ASP A 383 0.98 21.15 28.71
N ARG A 384 0.43 19.95 28.99
CA ARG A 384 -0.25 19.66 30.27
C ARG A 384 0.69 19.85 31.46
N ASP A 385 1.91 19.30 31.41
CA ASP A 385 2.90 19.46 32.48
C ASP A 385 3.31 20.92 32.67
N ARG A 386 3.41 21.69 31.58
CA ARG A 386 3.70 23.12 31.63
C ARG A 386 2.56 23.89 32.31
N ILE A 387 1.32 23.70 31.88
CA ILE A 387 0.15 24.37 32.44
C ILE A 387 0.02 24.06 33.93
N ALA A 388 0.23 22.81 34.32
CA ALA A 388 0.12 22.39 35.69
C ALA A 388 1.19 23.02 36.60
N ARG A 389 2.44 23.14 36.12
CA ARG A 389 3.50 23.91 36.81
C ARG A 389 3.16 25.39 36.92
N ASP A 390 2.69 26.02 35.85
CA ASP A 390 2.30 27.44 35.86
C ASP A 390 1.15 27.70 36.86
N LEU A 391 0.15 26.81 36.93
CA LEU A 391 -0.93 26.88 37.92
C LEU A 391 -0.40 26.74 39.36
N HIS A 392 0.52 25.80 39.59
CA HIS A 392 1.14 25.62 40.91
C HIS A 392 1.92 26.87 41.34
N ASP A 393 2.82 27.36 40.49
CA ASP A 393 3.77 28.41 40.86
C ASP A 393 3.12 29.79 40.90
N HIS A 394 2.16 30.08 40.03
CA HIS A 394 1.58 31.42 39.94
C HIS A 394 0.22 31.55 40.60
N VAL A 395 -0.60 30.50 40.63
CA VAL A 395 -1.97 30.60 41.17
C VAL A 395 -2.03 30.12 42.61
N ILE A 396 -1.57 28.89 42.89
CA ILE A 396 -1.60 28.33 44.24
C ILE A 396 -0.74 29.17 45.20
N GLN A 397 0.50 29.50 44.85
CA GLN A 397 1.38 30.28 45.73
C GLN A 397 0.81 31.68 46.05
N ARG A 398 0.16 32.36 45.09
CA ARG A 398 -0.46 33.68 45.32
C ARG A 398 -1.70 33.57 46.20
N LEU A 399 -2.55 32.56 45.97
CA LEU A 399 -3.71 32.31 46.83
C LEU A 399 -3.29 32.01 48.27
N PHE A 400 -2.22 31.25 48.48
CA PHE A 400 -1.65 31.03 49.81
C PHE A 400 -1.20 32.35 50.48
N ALA A 401 -0.48 33.21 49.74
CA ALA A 401 -0.05 34.50 50.27
C ALA A 401 -1.25 35.40 50.65
N HIS A 402 -2.29 35.43 49.83
CA HIS A 402 -3.53 36.15 50.15
C HIS A 402 -4.28 35.56 51.35
N GLY A 403 -4.34 34.23 51.45
CA GLY A 403 -4.91 33.53 52.61
C GLY A 403 -4.19 33.88 53.92
N LEU A 404 -2.85 33.92 53.90
CA LEU A 404 -2.04 34.35 55.07
C LEU A 404 -2.29 35.82 55.45
N ALA A 405 -2.45 36.71 54.48
CA ALA A 405 -2.76 38.12 54.73
C ALA A 405 -4.16 38.29 55.34
N LEU A 406 -5.15 37.52 54.88
CA LEU A 406 -6.50 37.48 55.45
C LEU A 406 -6.48 36.93 56.89
N GLN A 407 -5.75 35.84 57.15
CA GLN A 407 -5.57 35.29 58.50
C GLN A 407 -4.92 36.29 59.47
N SER A 408 -3.87 37.00 59.04
CA SER A 408 -3.22 38.04 59.84
C SER A 408 -4.19 39.19 60.16
N THR A 409 -5.03 39.57 59.20
CA THR A 409 -6.04 40.62 59.40
C THR A 409 -7.17 40.16 60.31
N HIS A 410 -7.61 38.91 60.18
CA HIS A 410 -8.62 38.27 61.04
C HIS A 410 -8.19 38.30 62.51
N MET A 411 -6.93 37.91 62.79
CA MET A 411 -6.36 37.91 64.15
C MET A 411 -6.24 39.31 64.78
N ARG A 412 -6.15 40.37 63.96
CA ARG A 412 -6.00 41.77 64.42
C ARG A 412 -7.32 42.52 64.53
N SER A 413 -8.38 42.04 63.87
CA SER A 413 -9.70 42.66 63.92
C SER A 413 -10.37 42.42 65.27
N ARG A 414 -10.99 43.46 65.84
CA ARG A 414 -11.76 43.39 67.10
C ARG A 414 -13.27 43.41 66.89
N ASN A 415 -13.74 43.55 65.66
CA ASN A 415 -15.17 43.57 65.33
C ASN A 415 -15.64 42.14 64.99
N PRO A 416 -16.59 41.56 65.74
CA PRO A 416 -17.07 40.19 65.53
C PRO A 416 -17.66 39.93 64.13
N GLU A 417 -18.31 40.92 63.52
CA GLU A 417 -18.88 40.76 62.19
C GLU A 417 -17.79 40.71 61.10
N ILE A 418 -16.74 41.52 61.26
CA ILE A 418 -15.58 41.51 60.36
C ILE A 418 -14.78 40.20 60.51
N GLN A 419 -14.62 39.70 61.74
CA GLN A 419 -13.97 38.42 61.99
C GLN A 419 -14.70 37.27 61.27
N ARG A 420 -16.03 37.20 61.39
CA ARG A 420 -16.84 36.17 60.72
C ARG A 420 -16.68 36.22 59.19
N ARG A 421 -16.80 37.40 58.58
CA ARG A 421 -16.60 37.56 57.12
C ARG A 421 -15.19 37.18 56.66
N LEU A 422 -14.16 37.51 57.46
CA LEU A 422 -12.77 37.14 57.14
C LEU A 422 -12.55 35.63 57.27
N ALA A 423 -13.20 34.96 58.22
CA ALA A 423 -13.15 33.51 58.34
C ALA A 423 -13.75 32.82 57.10
N ASP A 424 -14.94 33.26 56.68
CA ASP A 424 -15.59 32.76 55.45
C ASP A 424 -14.65 32.92 54.23
N MET A 425 -13.99 34.08 54.08
CA MET A 425 -13.03 34.31 52.98
C MET A 425 -11.77 33.44 53.05
N ILE A 426 -11.31 33.09 54.25
CA ILE A 426 -10.15 32.20 54.42
C ILE A 426 -10.53 30.78 54.00
N ASP A 427 -11.72 30.32 54.42
CA ASP A 427 -12.25 29.01 54.04
C ASP A 427 -12.46 28.92 52.52
N ASP A 428 -12.97 29.98 51.89
CA ASP A 428 -13.10 30.07 50.43
C ASP A 428 -11.75 29.95 49.72
N VAL A 429 -10.71 30.68 50.17
CA VAL A 429 -9.36 30.60 49.58
C VAL A 429 -8.79 29.18 49.74
N GLN A 430 -9.00 28.53 50.89
CA GLN A 430 -8.56 27.15 51.11
C GLN A 430 -9.31 26.16 50.21
N SER A 431 -10.62 26.34 50.01
CA SER A 431 -11.41 25.52 49.07
C SER A 431 -10.89 25.66 47.65
N ILE A 432 -10.68 26.90 47.18
CA ILE A 432 -10.15 27.17 45.83
C ILE A 432 -8.76 26.53 45.66
N VAL A 433 -7.88 26.61 46.66
CA VAL A 433 -6.57 25.94 46.61
C VAL A 433 -6.71 24.41 46.50
N ALA A 434 -7.65 23.81 47.23
CA ALA A 434 -7.91 22.37 47.15
C ALA A 434 -8.49 21.94 45.79
N GLU A 435 -9.40 22.73 45.23
CA GLU A 435 -9.97 22.52 43.89
C GLU A 435 -8.91 22.61 42.80
N ILE A 436 -8.07 23.66 42.81
CA ILE A 436 -6.98 23.83 41.84
C ILE A 436 -5.95 22.71 41.98
N ARG A 437 -5.61 22.29 43.21
CA ARG A 437 -4.70 21.17 43.43
C ARG A 437 -5.26 19.88 42.82
N THR A 438 -6.56 19.64 42.98
CA THR A 438 -7.24 18.50 42.35
C THR A 438 -7.15 18.59 40.82
N ALA A 439 -7.42 19.76 40.24
CA ALA A 439 -7.31 19.98 38.80
C ALA A 439 -5.87 19.80 38.26
N ILE A 440 -4.84 20.21 39.02
CA ILE A 440 -3.42 20.00 38.67
C ILE A 440 -3.06 18.52 38.68
N PHE A 441 -3.58 17.75 39.64
CA PHE A 441 -3.40 16.30 39.69
C PHE A 441 -4.11 15.59 38.55
N ASP A 442 -5.32 16.04 38.18
CA ASP A 442 -6.04 15.55 37.02
C ASP A 442 -5.32 15.90 35.70
N LEU A 443 -4.57 17.00 35.66
CA LEU A 443 -3.77 17.40 34.49
C LEU A 443 -2.50 16.55 34.32
N HIS A 444 -1.81 16.20 35.41
CA HIS A 444 -0.60 15.35 35.40
C HIS A 444 -0.94 13.85 35.29
N GLY A 445 -2.09 13.43 35.83
CA GLY A 445 -2.55 12.04 35.83
C GLY A 445 -3.43 11.76 34.61
N GLY A 446 -2.81 11.44 33.48
CA GLY A 446 -3.53 10.97 32.30
C GLY A 446 -4.42 9.76 32.62
N LEU A 447 -5.74 9.98 32.62
CA LEU A 447 -6.87 9.10 32.27
C LEU A 447 -6.89 7.57 32.58
N GLN A 448 -5.96 6.93 33.29
CA GLN A 448 -6.03 5.46 33.45
C GLN A 448 -5.83 4.87 34.86
N GLY A 449 -5.37 5.61 35.88
CA GLY A 449 -5.19 5.04 37.23
C GLY A 449 -5.88 5.79 38.38
N THR A 450 -5.83 7.12 38.36
CA THR A 450 -6.17 7.94 39.53
C THR A 450 -7.68 8.26 39.69
N THR A 451 -8.44 8.17 38.61
CA THR A 451 -9.85 8.60 38.55
C THR A 451 -10.87 7.49 38.82
N GLN A 452 -10.51 6.19 38.83
CA GLN A 452 -11.49 5.12 38.96
C GLN A 452 -12.01 4.94 40.40
N LEU A 453 -11.13 4.76 41.40
CA LEU A 453 -11.59 4.49 42.77
C LEU A 453 -12.36 5.67 43.36
N ARG A 454 -11.87 6.90 43.19
CA ARG A 454 -12.57 8.11 43.66
C ARG A 454 -13.98 8.22 43.05
N LYS A 455 -14.10 7.98 41.74
CA LYS A 455 -15.40 7.99 41.05
C LYS A 455 -16.31 6.88 41.58
N ARG A 456 -15.82 5.65 41.68
CA ARG A 456 -16.57 4.48 42.21
C ARG A 456 -17.06 4.72 43.64
N LEU A 457 -16.23 5.26 44.54
CA LEU A 457 -16.65 5.58 45.91
C LEU A 457 -17.74 6.67 45.94
N ASN A 458 -17.62 7.73 45.14
CA ASN A 458 -18.66 8.76 45.04
C ASN A 458 -19.98 8.21 44.48
N GLU A 459 -19.92 7.34 43.48
CA GLU A 459 -21.10 6.65 42.93
C GLU A 459 -21.80 5.80 43.99
N ILE A 460 -21.05 5.03 44.78
CA ILE A 460 -21.60 4.24 45.91
C ILE A 460 -22.29 5.16 46.93
N ILE A 461 -21.68 6.29 47.28
CA ILE A 461 -22.26 7.22 48.25
C ILE A 461 -23.58 7.79 47.72
N ALA A 462 -23.59 8.23 46.47
CA ALA A 462 -24.78 8.77 45.82
C ALA A 462 -25.89 7.71 45.72
N GLU A 463 -25.56 6.48 45.30
CA GLU A 463 -26.48 5.35 45.17
C GLU A 463 -27.16 5.00 46.50
N VAL A 464 -26.39 4.91 47.59
CA VAL A 464 -26.90 4.44 48.88
C VAL A 464 -27.61 5.55 49.66
N THR A 465 -27.20 6.82 49.50
CA THR A 465 -27.75 7.94 50.30
C THR A 465 -28.75 8.83 49.56
N GLY A 466 -28.82 8.78 48.23
CA GLY A 466 -29.59 9.72 47.40
C GLY A 466 -31.07 9.86 47.75
N ASP A 467 -31.74 8.75 48.09
CA ASP A 467 -33.20 8.72 48.33
C ASP A 467 -33.58 8.73 49.82
N THR A 468 -32.62 8.99 50.71
CA THR A 468 -32.79 8.73 52.16
C THR A 468 -33.09 9.98 53.01
N GLY A 469 -32.99 11.18 52.44
CA GLY A 469 -33.18 12.46 53.15
C GLY A 469 -32.07 12.82 54.15
N LEU A 470 -30.99 12.03 54.21
CA LEU A 470 -29.81 12.28 55.03
C LEU A 470 -28.99 13.46 54.48
N ARG A 471 -28.48 14.32 55.37
CA ARG A 471 -27.44 15.29 55.00
C ARG A 471 -26.08 14.61 55.04
N THR A 472 -25.58 14.24 53.87
CA THR A 472 -24.29 13.57 53.70
C THR A 472 -23.17 14.60 53.49
N THR A 473 -22.08 14.49 54.24
CA THR A 473 -20.84 15.25 54.04
C THR A 473 -19.72 14.28 53.69
N VAL A 474 -19.07 14.49 52.55
CA VAL A 474 -18.00 13.62 52.04
C VAL A 474 -16.69 14.39 52.03
N ARG A 475 -15.64 13.81 52.59
CA ARG A 475 -14.28 14.36 52.58
C ARG A 475 -13.33 13.29 52.09
N MET A 476 -12.56 13.59 51.05
CA MET A 476 -11.59 12.66 50.47
C MET A 476 -10.24 13.36 50.37
N SER A 477 -9.20 12.81 50.99
CA SER A 477 -7.86 13.40 51.04
C SER A 477 -6.77 12.38 50.75
N GLY A 478 -5.64 12.82 50.20
CA GLY A 478 -4.51 11.95 49.87
C GLY A 478 -4.57 11.32 48.47
N PRO A 479 -3.51 10.58 48.06
CA PRO A 479 -3.35 10.05 46.72
C PRO A 479 -4.16 8.75 46.51
N ILE A 480 -5.48 8.87 46.42
CA ILE A 480 -6.42 7.73 46.24
C ILE A 480 -6.07 6.86 45.01
N GLY A 481 -5.40 7.43 44.01
CA GLY A 481 -4.94 6.70 42.82
C GLY A 481 -3.80 5.71 43.04
N VAL A 482 -3.13 5.73 44.20
CA VAL A 482 -2.05 4.79 44.54
C VAL A 482 -2.59 3.49 45.13
N VAL A 483 -3.88 3.45 45.46
CA VAL A 483 -4.55 2.26 46.01
C VAL A 483 -4.66 1.19 44.92
N GLY A 484 -3.99 0.05 45.12
CA GLY A 484 -4.06 -1.11 44.22
C GLY A 484 -5.47 -1.69 44.11
N SER A 485 -5.74 -2.43 43.02
CA SER A 485 -7.05 -3.00 42.69
C SER A 485 -7.69 -3.80 43.84
N ASP A 486 -6.91 -4.63 44.51
CA ASP A 486 -7.40 -5.54 45.55
C ASP A 486 -7.86 -4.74 46.77
N LEU A 487 -7.07 -3.75 47.18
CA LEU A 487 -7.40 -2.85 48.29
C LEU A 487 -8.59 -1.95 47.95
N ALA A 488 -8.71 -1.52 46.68
CA ALA A 488 -9.84 -0.75 46.17
C ALA A 488 -11.16 -1.54 46.26
N GLU A 489 -11.17 -2.83 45.93
CA GLU A 489 -12.35 -3.69 46.08
C GLU A 489 -12.78 -3.84 47.54
N HIS A 490 -11.83 -4.01 48.46
CA HIS A 490 -12.12 -4.03 49.89
C HIS A 490 -12.72 -2.71 50.36
N ALA A 491 -12.15 -1.57 49.93
CA ALA A 491 -12.61 -0.23 50.29
C ALA A 491 -14.07 0.02 49.86
N GLU A 492 -14.43 -0.39 48.64
CA GLU A 492 -15.79 -0.23 48.12
C GLU A 492 -16.81 -1.08 48.87
N ALA A 493 -16.47 -2.34 49.14
CA ALA A 493 -17.33 -3.23 49.91
C ALA A 493 -17.54 -2.70 51.34
N VAL A 494 -16.48 -2.19 51.97
CA VAL A 494 -16.53 -1.57 53.30
C VAL A 494 -17.42 -0.34 53.31
N LEU A 495 -17.23 0.56 52.36
CA LEU A 495 -18.03 1.77 52.25
C LEU A 495 -19.51 1.44 52.03
N ARG A 496 -19.83 0.55 51.08
CA ARG A 496 -21.21 0.15 50.79
C ARG A 496 -21.92 -0.43 52.02
N GLU A 497 -21.26 -1.32 52.74
CA GLU A 497 -21.82 -1.95 53.95
C GLU A 497 -21.95 -0.94 55.10
N ALA A 498 -20.96 -0.06 55.31
CA ALA A 498 -21.02 0.98 56.34
C ALA A 498 -22.19 1.96 56.10
N LEU A 499 -22.36 2.42 54.86
CA LEU A 499 -23.46 3.31 54.48
C LEU A 499 -24.82 2.62 54.58
N SER A 500 -24.94 1.38 54.13
CA SER A 500 -26.16 0.58 54.25
C SER A 500 -26.60 0.44 55.71
N ASN A 501 -25.64 0.17 56.61
CA ASN A 501 -25.90 0.09 58.05
C ASN A 501 -26.35 1.42 58.63
N ALA A 502 -25.71 2.53 58.26
CA ALA A 502 -26.12 3.86 58.71
C ALA A 502 -27.55 4.21 58.24
N VAL A 503 -27.85 3.98 56.95
CA VAL A 503 -29.17 4.27 56.36
C VAL A 503 -30.27 3.42 56.98
N ARG A 504 -30.06 2.11 57.13
CA ARG A 504 -31.11 1.19 57.57
C ARG A 504 -31.32 1.18 59.08
N HIS A 505 -30.26 1.40 59.86
CA HIS A 505 -30.28 1.10 61.29
C HIS A 505 -30.03 2.30 62.19
N ALA A 506 -29.35 3.36 61.74
CA ALA A 506 -28.97 4.45 62.64
C ALA A 506 -30.12 5.41 62.97
N ARG A 507 -31.14 5.56 62.11
CA ARG A 507 -32.13 6.66 62.18
C ARG A 507 -31.45 8.04 62.30
N ALA A 508 -30.32 8.20 61.63
CA ALA A 508 -29.53 9.42 61.63
C ALA A 508 -30.21 10.52 60.79
N THR A 509 -29.78 11.76 60.99
CA THR A 509 -30.14 12.92 60.14
C THR A 509 -28.93 13.47 59.39
N THR A 510 -27.71 13.20 59.87
CA THR A 510 -26.46 13.58 59.23
C THR A 510 -25.51 12.39 59.17
N LEU A 511 -24.78 12.29 58.06
CA LEU A 511 -23.78 11.25 57.83
C LEU A 511 -22.49 11.90 57.33
N THR A 512 -21.37 11.66 58.01
CA THR A 512 -20.05 12.16 57.60
C THR A 512 -19.19 11.00 57.15
N ILE A 513 -18.63 11.10 55.96
CA ILE A 513 -17.79 10.08 55.34
C ILE A 513 -16.45 10.73 55.07
N THR A 514 -15.39 10.19 55.67
CA THR A 514 -14.02 10.63 55.44
C THR A 514 -13.22 9.48 54.88
N VAL A 515 -12.59 9.68 53.73
CA VAL A 515 -11.65 8.73 53.13
C VAL A 515 -10.30 9.42 53.03
N SER A 516 -9.28 8.89 53.70
CA SER A 516 -7.93 9.44 53.67
C SER A 516 -6.92 8.39 53.26
N VAL A 517 -5.98 8.77 52.41
CA VAL A 517 -4.85 7.93 51.99
C VAL A 517 -3.55 8.60 52.41
N ASP A 518 -2.77 7.89 53.21
CA ASP A 518 -1.36 8.22 53.52
C ASP A 518 -0.57 6.89 53.46
N ASP A 519 0.13 6.49 54.54
CA ASP A 519 0.67 5.12 54.67
C ASP A 519 -0.45 4.05 54.72
N ASP A 520 -1.63 4.43 55.23
CA ASP A 520 -2.84 3.61 55.30
C ASP A 520 -4.00 4.25 54.50
N LEU A 521 -4.85 3.41 53.90
CA LEU A 521 -6.18 3.79 53.44
C LEU A 521 -7.14 3.69 54.61
N VAL A 522 -7.72 4.82 55.01
CA VAL A 522 -8.66 4.92 56.13
C VAL A 522 -10.03 5.38 55.64
N ILE A 523 -11.07 4.66 56.02
CA ILE A 523 -12.48 4.98 55.79
C ILE A 523 -13.14 5.19 57.16
N ASP A 524 -13.58 6.42 57.43
CA ASP A 524 -14.31 6.80 58.63
C ASP A 524 -15.74 7.21 58.28
N VAL A 525 -16.72 6.50 58.84
CA VAL A 525 -18.15 6.75 58.65
C VAL A 525 -18.78 7.06 60.00
N VAL A 526 -19.29 8.29 60.13
CA VAL A 526 -19.85 8.82 61.37
C VAL A 526 -21.30 9.25 61.16
N ASP A 527 -22.21 8.64 61.91
CA ASP A 527 -23.62 9.00 61.95
C ASP A 527 -24.00 9.64 63.30
N ASN A 528 -25.08 10.44 63.33
CA ASN A 528 -25.64 11.03 64.55
C ASN A 528 -26.91 10.32 65.05
N GLY A 529 -27.04 9.03 64.73
CA GLY A 529 -28.22 8.22 64.98
C GLY A 529 -28.33 7.69 66.41
N THR A 530 -29.07 6.59 66.59
CA THR A 530 -29.32 5.98 67.91
C THR A 530 -28.17 5.12 68.43
N GLY A 531 -27.08 4.98 67.66
CA GLY A 531 -25.98 4.04 67.95
C GLY A 531 -26.38 2.57 67.74
N ILE A 532 -25.40 1.66 67.82
CA ILE A 532 -25.63 0.21 67.64
C ILE A 532 -26.01 -0.44 68.98
N PRO A 533 -27.20 -1.07 69.11
CA PRO A 533 -27.59 -1.78 70.31
C PRO A 533 -26.73 -3.02 70.51
N GLY A 534 -26.17 -3.21 71.72
CA GLY A 534 -25.16 -4.24 72.03
C GLY A 534 -25.58 -5.73 71.88
N LYS A 535 -26.77 -6.03 71.33
CA LYS A 535 -27.28 -7.39 71.13
C LYS A 535 -27.87 -7.71 69.74
N VAL A 536 -27.72 -6.85 68.72
CA VAL A 536 -28.30 -7.12 67.37
C VAL A 536 -27.26 -7.08 66.24
N ALA A 537 -27.32 -8.12 65.40
CA ALA A 537 -26.70 -8.34 64.08
C ALA A 537 -25.17 -8.30 63.97
N ARG A 538 -24.53 -9.42 64.35
CA ARG A 538 -23.08 -9.66 64.20
C ARG A 538 -22.61 -9.89 62.74
N SER A 539 -23.50 -10.08 61.76
CA SER A 539 -23.07 -10.51 60.42
C SER A 539 -22.41 -9.40 59.59
N GLY A 540 -23.00 -8.19 59.53
CA GLY A 540 -22.46 -7.08 58.73
C GLY A 540 -21.14 -6.52 59.29
N LEU A 541 -21.07 -6.36 60.63
CA LEU A 541 -19.86 -5.92 61.32
C LEU A 541 -18.73 -6.96 61.27
N HIS A 542 -19.07 -8.26 61.25
CA HIS A 542 -18.08 -9.33 61.10
C HIS A 542 -17.45 -9.30 59.70
N ASN A 543 -18.24 -9.09 58.65
CA ASN A 543 -17.73 -8.97 57.29
C ASN A 543 -16.77 -7.79 57.12
N LEU A 544 -17.03 -6.66 57.79
CA LEU A 544 -16.14 -5.50 57.79
C LEU A 544 -14.80 -5.78 58.49
N ALA A 545 -14.84 -6.48 59.63
CA ALA A 545 -13.64 -6.88 60.36
C ALA A 545 -12.83 -7.96 59.62
N GLU A 546 -13.51 -8.90 58.95
CA GLU A 546 -12.88 -9.91 58.13
C GLU A 546 -12.15 -9.29 56.92
N ARG A 547 -12.79 -8.33 56.24
CA ARG A 547 -12.16 -7.59 55.13
C ARG A 547 -10.98 -6.72 55.58
N ALA A 548 -11.05 -6.13 56.78
CA ALA A 548 -9.88 -5.47 57.37
C ALA A 548 -8.73 -6.46 57.57
N THR A 549 -9.02 -7.64 58.13
CA THR A 549 -8.01 -8.67 58.40
C THR A 549 -7.39 -9.21 57.10
N GLN A 550 -8.19 -9.43 56.06
CA GLN A 550 -7.73 -9.86 54.73
C GLN A 550 -6.82 -8.82 54.07
N ALA A 551 -7.09 -7.53 54.27
CA ALA A 551 -6.27 -6.43 53.80
C ALA A 551 -5.09 -6.08 54.74
N GLY A 552 -4.83 -6.88 55.80
CA GLY A 552 -3.76 -6.62 56.77
C GLY A 552 -4.00 -5.42 57.69
N GLY A 553 -5.25 -4.95 57.78
CA GLY A 553 -5.67 -3.74 58.48
C GLY A 553 -6.52 -3.97 59.73
N THR A 554 -7.22 -2.92 60.17
CA THR A 554 -8.07 -2.95 61.37
C THR A 554 -9.46 -2.36 61.13
N CYS A 555 -10.45 -2.82 61.89
CA CYS A 555 -11.79 -2.25 61.89
C CYS A 555 -12.26 -2.03 63.33
N SER A 556 -12.75 -0.84 63.62
CA SER A 556 -13.30 -0.47 64.93
C SER A 556 -14.65 0.21 64.77
N VAL A 557 -15.55 -0.07 65.71
CA VAL A 557 -16.88 0.54 65.74
C VAL A 557 -17.13 1.01 67.16
N THR A 558 -17.40 2.30 67.31
CA THR A 558 -17.55 2.97 68.59
C THR A 558 -18.86 3.76 68.64
N ALA A 559 -19.53 3.71 69.79
CA ALA A 559 -20.68 4.56 70.06
C ALA A 559 -20.19 5.94 70.53
N LEU A 560 -20.83 7.02 70.06
CA LEU A 560 -20.43 8.39 70.39
C LEU A 560 -21.19 8.92 71.62
N GLU A 561 -20.50 9.71 72.45
CA GLU A 561 -21.11 10.43 73.57
C GLU A 561 -22.10 11.48 73.02
N GLY A 562 -23.40 11.23 73.17
CA GLY A 562 -24.47 12.07 72.63
C GLY A 562 -25.36 11.41 71.57
N GLY A 563 -25.06 10.16 71.19
CA GLY A 563 -25.80 9.41 70.16
C GLY A 563 -25.01 9.32 68.85
N GLY A 564 -25.13 8.18 68.17
CA GLY A 564 -24.50 7.91 66.88
C GLY A 564 -23.43 6.83 66.93
N THR A 565 -22.94 6.47 65.75
CA THR A 565 -21.88 5.46 65.57
C THR A 565 -20.73 6.05 64.77
N ARG A 566 -19.49 5.75 65.18
CA ARG A 566 -18.30 5.90 64.35
C ARG A 566 -17.79 4.53 63.97
N LEU A 567 -17.69 4.28 62.67
CA LEU A 567 -17.05 3.10 62.07
C LEU A 567 -15.77 3.56 61.40
N THR A 568 -14.64 3.04 61.85
CA THR A 568 -13.34 3.32 61.27
C THR A 568 -12.71 2.02 60.77
N TRP A 569 -12.40 1.98 59.49
CA TRP A 569 -11.71 0.89 58.81
C TRP A 569 -10.39 1.41 58.26
N SER A 570 -9.29 0.69 58.47
CA SER A 570 -7.97 1.06 57.94
C SER A 570 -7.24 -0.16 57.38
N ALA A 571 -6.43 0.03 56.35
CA ALA A 571 -5.52 -0.98 55.82
C ALA A 571 -4.30 -0.32 55.14
N PRO A 572 -3.11 -0.94 55.20
CA PRO A 572 -1.88 -0.38 54.64
C PRO A 572 -1.92 -0.28 53.11
N VAL A 573 -1.38 0.83 52.58
CA VAL A 573 -1.18 1.05 51.15
C VAL A 573 0.22 0.58 50.79
N THR A 574 0.33 -0.68 50.35
CA THR A 574 1.60 -1.31 49.95
C THR A 574 2.16 -0.78 48.65
#